data_AF-X6GBW5-F1
#
_entry.id   AF-X6GBW5-F1
#
_cell.length_a   1.000
_cell.length_b   1.000
_cell.length_c   1.000
_cell.angle_alpha   90.00
_cell.angle_beta   90.00
_cell.angle_gamma   90.00
#
_symmetry.space_group_name_H-M   'P 1'
#
loop_
_entity.id
_entity.type
_entity.pdbx_description
1 polymer ?
#
loop_
_entity_poly.entity_id
_entity_poly.type
_entity_poly.pdbx_seq_one_letter_code
_entity_poly.pdbx_strand_id
1 'polypeptide(L)'
;MLTYAAAEAVLAGMFDLDAKVREKAFRARLKHLKRLGVPLGSNPGRGTKIWYHDEQVYQWAFCLELAEFGIDPTSVVGFIRDSWADIFEHFKDARERQGEKELCFCSEPRFMAAPLSGGGLGLQYSWREAGRVRVDGVRRALVINLTAMVRQIDILRVQADSTRSDDDAR
;
A
#
# COMPACT_ATOMS: atom_id res chain seq x y z
N MET A 1 -2.50 -1.94 -16.69
CA MET A 1 -2.47 -3.26 -16.02
C MET A 1 -1.02 -3.71 -15.95
N LEU A 2 -0.60 -4.34 -14.87
CA LEU A 2 0.79 -4.72 -14.63
C LEU A 2 0.96 -6.22 -14.51
N THR A 3 2.10 -6.72 -14.97
CA THR A 3 2.56 -8.07 -14.62
C THR A 3 3.00 -8.07 -13.15
N TYR A 4 3.15 -9.26 -12.55
CA TYR A 4 3.71 -9.37 -11.21
C TYR A 4 5.08 -8.68 -11.08
N ALA A 5 5.98 -8.90 -12.05
CA ALA A 5 7.31 -8.30 -12.05
C ALA A 5 7.27 -6.76 -12.15
N ALA A 6 6.37 -6.21 -12.98
CA ALA A 6 6.21 -4.76 -13.08
C ALA A 6 5.61 -4.16 -11.80
N ALA A 7 4.60 -4.82 -11.20
CA ALA A 7 4.04 -4.38 -9.92
C ALA A 7 5.09 -4.43 -8.79
N GLU A 8 5.92 -5.48 -8.76
CA GLU A 8 7.01 -5.60 -7.80
C GLU A 8 8.05 -4.48 -7.97
N ALA A 9 8.43 -4.15 -9.22
CA ALA A 9 9.37 -3.07 -9.50
C ALA A 9 8.83 -1.69 -9.08
N VAL A 10 7.55 -1.42 -9.37
CA VAL A 10 6.87 -0.19 -8.93
C VAL A 10 6.90 -0.07 -7.40
N LEU A 11 6.51 -1.13 -6.68
CA LEU A 11 6.51 -1.09 -5.23
C LEU A 11 7.95 -0.99 -4.66
N ALA A 12 8.92 -1.68 -5.26
CA ALA A 12 10.32 -1.59 -4.83
C ALA A 12 10.89 -0.17 -4.99
N GLY A 13 10.54 0.52 -6.09
CA GLY A 13 10.89 1.92 -6.30
C GLY A 13 10.19 2.88 -5.33
N MET A 14 8.99 2.52 -4.86
CA MET A 14 8.26 3.33 -3.87
C MET A 14 8.99 3.37 -2.52
N PHE A 15 9.54 2.24 -2.08
CA PHE A 15 10.26 2.08 -0.81
C PHE A 15 11.77 2.37 -0.89
N ASP A 16 12.24 2.99 -1.98
CA ASP A 16 13.64 3.39 -2.20
C ASP A 16 14.67 2.29 -1.84
N LEU A 17 14.41 1.06 -2.30
CA LEU A 17 15.20 -0.11 -1.91
C LEU A 17 16.50 -0.26 -2.73
N ASP A 18 17.67 -0.11 -2.09
CA ASP A 18 18.97 -0.44 -2.70
C ASP A 18 19.06 -1.90 -3.14
N ALA A 19 19.68 -2.06 -4.32
CA ALA A 19 19.47 -3.16 -5.24
C ALA A 19 19.73 -4.58 -4.72
N LYS A 20 20.60 -4.81 -3.73
CA LYS A 20 21.06 -6.19 -3.43
C LYS A 20 20.64 -6.77 -2.08
N VAL A 21 20.61 -5.96 -1.02
CA VAL A 21 20.29 -6.46 0.33
C VAL A 21 18.81 -6.30 0.66
N ARG A 22 18.17 -5.26 0.11
CA ARG A 22 16.76 -4.92 0.39
C ARG A 22 15.78 -5.70 -0.48
N GLU A 23 16.18 -6.09 -1.70
CA GLU A 23 15.35 -6.84 -2.67
C GLU A 23 14.86 -8.19 -2.11
N LYS A 24 15.72 -8.96 -1.44
CA LYS A 24 15.34 -10.29 -0.91
C LYS A 24 14.33 -10.20 0.23
N ALA A 25 14.54 -9.25 1.16
CA ALA A 25 13.63 -9.05 2.29
C ALA A 25 12.28 -8.50 1.83
N PHE A 26 12.30 -7.56 0.88
CA PHE A 26 11.08 -7.02 0.28
C PHE A 26 10.26 -8.07 -0.47
N ARG A 27 10.91 -8.86 -1.34
CA ARG A 27 10.26 -9.99 -2.03
C ARG A 27 9.65 -10.99 -1.05
N ALA A 28 10.35 -11.26 0.07
CA ALA A 28 9.81 -12.14 1.10
C ALA A 28 8.55 -11.57 1.75
N ARG A 29 8.49 -10.26 2.02
CA ARG A 29 7.29 -9.58 2.55
C ARG A 29 6.14 -9.61 1.55
N LEU A 30 6.39 -9.29 0.28
CA LEU A 30 5.36 -9.31 -0.77
C LEU A 30 4.81 -10.74 -0.98
N LYS A 31 5.69 -11.75 -1.00
CA LYS A 31 5.30 -13.16 -1.06
C LYS A 31 4.50 -13.58 0.17
N HIS A 32 4.86 -13.08 1.36
CA HIS A 32 4.13 -13.35 2.59
C HIS A 32 2.70 -12.78 2.54
N LEU A 33 2.55 -11.51 2.14
CA LEU A 33 1.24 -10.88 1.91
C LEU A 33 0.39 -11.65 0.89
N LYS A 34 1.00 -12.09 -0.21
CA LYS A 34 0.35 -12.94 -1.20
C LYS A 34 -0.15 -14.26 -0.62
N ARG A 35 0.66 -14.91 0.23
CA ARG A 35 0.24 -16.14 0.93
C ARG A 35 -0.92 -15.90 1.90
N LEU A 36 -0.98 -14.71 2.49
CA LEU A 36 -2.10 -14.28 3.34
C LEU A 36 -3.35 -13.87 2.55
N GLY A 37 -3.29 -13.86 1.21
CA GLY A 37 -4.43 -13.57 0.34
C GLY A 37 -4.54 -12.10 -0.10
N VAL A 38 -3.43 -11.35 -0.06
CA VAL A 38 -3.36 -9.98 -0.60
C VAL A 38 -2.61 -9.98 -1.93
N PRO A 39 -3.21 -9.48 -3.02
CA PRO A 39 -4.37 -8.61 -3.04
C PRO A 39 -5.69 -9.40 -3.00
N LEU A 40 -6.68 -8.81 -2.36
CA LEU A 40 -8.05 -9.31 -2.26
C LEU A 40 -8.65 -9.52 -3.66
N GLY A 41 -9.41 -10.60 -3.83
CA GLY A 41 -10.03 -10.95 -5.11
C GLY A 41 -9.08 -11.50 -6.18
N SER A 42 -7.77 -11.54 -5.92
CA SER A 42 -6.78 -12.11 -6.85
C SER A 42 -6.38 -13.52 -6.42
N ASN A 43 -7.19 -14.52 -6.78
CA ASN A 43 -6.88 -15.95 -6.61
C ASN A 43 -6.75 -16.66 -7.97
N PRO A 44 -5.66 -16.41 -8.70
CA PRO A 44 -5.46 -17.04 -9.99
C PRO A 44 -5.13 -18.53 -9.82
N GLY A 45 -5.88 -19.36 -10.54
CA GLY A 45 -5.58 -20.78 -10.68
C GLY A 45 -4.20 -21.02 -11.29
N ARG A 46 -3.65 -22.22 -11.05
CA ARG A 46 -2.31 -22.61 -11.52
C ARG A 46 -2.20 -22.45 -13.03
N GLY A 47 -1.23 -21.65 -13.50
CA GLY A 47 -0.90 -21.49 -14.93
C GLY A 47 -1.52 -20.30 -15.66
N THR A 48 -2.39 -19.51 -15.01
CA THR A 48 -2.98 -18.33 -15.66
C THR A 48 -2.08 -17.10 -15.49
N LYS A 49 -1.82 -16.37 -16.56
CA LYS A 49 -1.11 -15.08 -16.51
C LYS A 49 -1.98 -14.06 -15.77
N ILE A 50 -1.42 -13.45 -14.73
CA ILE A 50 -2.15 -12.54 -13.83
C ILE A 50 -1.80 -11.12 -14.21
N TRP A 51 -2.84 -10.31 -14.36
CA TRP A 51 -2.74 -8.87 -14.53
C TRP A 51 -3.22 -8.19 -13.27
N TYR A 52 -2.40 -7.28 -12.75
CA TYR A 52 -2.71 -6.47 -11.59
C TYR A 52 -3.18 -5.10 -12.04
N HIS A 53 -4.33 -4.68 -11.52
CA HIS A 53 -4.87 -3.33 -11.66
C HIS A 53 -4.38 -2.46 -10.50
N ASP A 54 -4.66 -1.17 -10.62
CA ASP A 54 -4.23 -0.12 -9.69
C ASP A 54 -4.66 -0.45 -8.26
N GLU A 55 -5.88 -0.94 -8.08
CA GLU A 55 -6.40 -1.38 -6.78
C GLU A 55 -5.50 -2.42 -6.12
N GLN A 56 -5.05 -3.44 -6.86
CA GLN A 56 -4.19 -4.49 -6.28
C GLN A 56 -2.81 -3.95 -5.91
N VAL A 57 -2.28 -2.99 -6.67
CA VAL A 57 -1.02 -2.32 -6.34
C VAL A 57 -1.18 -1.45 -5.10
N TYR A 58 -2.29 -0.71 -4.98
CA TYR A 58 -2.61 0.09 -3.81
C TYR A 58 -2.76 -0.76 -2.55
N GLN A 59 -3.41 -1.92 -2.64
CA GLN A 59 -3.49 -2.86 -1.50
C GLN A 59 -2.11 -3.26 -1.00
N TRP A 60 -1.21 -3.66 -1.90
CA TRP A 60 0.15 -4.02 -1.50
C TRP A 60 0.91 -2.83 -0.94
N ALA A 61 0.89 -1.68 -1.60
CA ALA A 61 1.55 -0.46 -1.14
C ALA A 61 1.12 -0.10 0.28
N PHE A 62 -0.18 -0.06 0.52
CA PHE A 62 -0.76 0.27 1.82
C PHE A 62 -0.43 -0.76 2.90
N CYS A 63 -0.48 -2.06 2.57
CA CYS A 63 -0.10 -3.11 3.51
C CYS A 63 1.38 -3.04 3.89
N LEU A 64 2.24 -2.75 2.91
CA LEU A 64 3.68 -2.65 3.11
C LEU A 64 4.04 -1.44 3.98
N GLU A 65 3.38 -0.30 3.78
CA GLU A 65 3.51 0.87 4.67
C GLU A 65 3.15 0.54 6.12
N LEU A 66 1.98 -0.08 6.34
CA LEU A 66 1.57 -0.49 7.68
C LEU A 66 2.55 -1.48 8.31
N ALA A 67 3.11 -2.40 7.52
CA ALA A 67 4.13 -3.34 7.97
C ALA A 67 5.48 -2.65 8.25
N GLU A 68 5.82 -1.57 7.54
CA GLU A 68 7.01 -0.77 7.79
C GLU A 68 6.92 -0.02 9.14
N PHE A 69 5.72 0.40 9.52
CA PHE A 69 5.44 0.88 10.89
C PHE A 69 5.46 -0.22 11.97
N GLY A 70 5.81 -1.45 11.62
CA GLY A 70 5.95 -2.57 12.55
C GLY A 70 4.64 -3.28 12.88
N ILE A 71 3.56 -3.02 12.14
CA ILE A 71 2.31 -3.76 12.32
C ILE A 71 2.48 -5.17 11.73
N ASP A 72 2.09 -6.18 12.49
CA ASP A 72 2.16 -7.57 12.03
C ASP A 72 1.36 -7.77 10.72
N PRO A 73 1.95 -8.41 9.69
CA PRO A 73 1.28 -8.61 8.40
C PRO A 73 -0.05 -9.36 8.50
N THR A 74 -0.18 -10.34 9.39
CA THR A 74 -1.44 -11.09 9.56
C THR A 74 -2.55 -10.17 10.02
N SER A 75 -2.23 -9.29 10.96
CA SER A 75 -3.13 -8.26 11.48
C SER A 75 -3.51 -7.28 10.37
N VAL A 76 -2.54 -6.75 9.62
CA VAL A 76 -2.78 -5.85 8.47
C VAL A 76 -3.75 -6.47 7.47
N VAL A 77 -3.57 -7.75 7.13
CA VAL A 77 -4.49 -8.45 6.20
C VAL A 77 -5.92 -8.55 6.77
N GLY A 78 -6.07 -8.77 8.07
CA GLY A 78 -7.38 -8.71 8.72
C GLY A 78 -8.00 -7.33 8.59
N PHE A 79 -7.26 -6.28 8.92
CA PHE A 79 -7.72 -4.90 8.85
C PHE A 79 -8.17 -4.50 7.44
N ILE A 80 -7.38 -4.78 6.40
CA ILE A 80 -7.78 -4.42 5.04
C ILE A 80 -9.00 -5.21 4.58
N ARG A 81 -9.19 -6.47 4.98
CA ARG A 81 -10.39 -7.23 4.57
C ARG A 81 -11.67 -6.56 5.04
N ASP A 82 -11.62 -5.95 6.23
CA ASP A 82 -12.77 -5.31 6.85
C ASP A 82 -12.97 -3.86 6.35
N SER A 83 -11.89 -3.15 6.01
CA SER A 83 -11.90 -1.69 5.74
C SER A 83 -11.59 -1.28 4.30
N TRP A 84 -11.18 -2.21 3.42
CA TRP A 84 -10.66 -1.85 2.09
C TRP A 84 -11.65 -1.08 1.22
N ALA A 85 -12.95 -1.40 1.31
CA ALA A 85 -13.95 -0.68 0.53
C ALA A 85 -13.94 0.83 0.83
N ASP A 86 -13.84 1.22 2.10
CA ASP A 86 -13.74 2.63 2.51
C ASP A 86 -12.38 3.24 2.11
N ILE A 87 -11.29 2.52 2.39
CA ILE A 87 -9.93 2.96 2.07
C ILE A 87 -9.75 3.20 0.56
N PHE A 88 -10.31 2.33 -0.26
CA PHE A 88 -10.17 2.42 -1.71
C PHE A 88 -10.89 3.63 -2.31
N GLU A 89 -12.03 4.07 -1.75
CA GLU A 89 -12.65 5.33 -2.17
C GLU A 89 -11.71 6.52 -1.93
N HIS A 90 -10.94 6.50 -0.85
CA HIS A 90 -9.96 7.53 -0.55
C HIS A 90 -8.74 7.46 -1.47
N PHE A 91 -8.37 6.28 -1.97
CA PHE A 91 -7.36 6.15 -3.03
C PHE A 91 -7.80 6.81 -4.34
N LYS A 92 -9.07 6.67 -4.71
CA LYS A 92 -9.63 7.33 -5.91
C LYS A 92 -9.61 8.85 -5.75
N ASP A 93 -10.12 9.34 -4.61
CA ASP A 93 -10.16 10.75 -4.26
C ASP A 93 -8.74 11.36 -4.16
N ALA A 94 -7.78 10.63 -3.60
CA ALA A 94 -6.39 11.07 -3.48
C ALA A 94 -5.71 11.33 -4.83
N ARG A 95 -6.12 10.63 -5.90
CA ARG A 95 -5.56 10.78 -7.25
C ARG A 95 -5.87 12.15 -7.87
N GLU A 96 -6.97 12.78 -7.45
CA GLU A 96 -7.44 14.06 -7.97
C GLU A 96 -6.93 15.26 -7.15
N ARG A 97 -6.23 15.01 -6.03
CA ARG A 97 -5.80 16.02 -5.07
C ARG A 97 -4.33 16.37 -5.22
N GLN A 98 -3.97 17.61 -4.87
CA GLN A 98 -2.59 18.11 -4.86
C GLN A 98 -2.38 19.23 -3.83
N GLY A 99 -1.13 19.46 -3.42
CA GLY A 99 -0.74 20.57 -2.54
C GLY A 99 -1.31 20.46 -1.13
N GLU A 100 -1.83 21.55 -0.58
CA GLU A 100 -2.41 21.56 0.78
C GLU A 100 -3.63 20.65 0.94
N LYS A 101 -4.25 20.25 -0.18
CA LYS A 101 -5.40 19.34 -0.23
C LYS A 101 -4.99 17.86 -0.30
N GLU A 102 -3.70 17.55 -0.26
CA GLU A 102 -3.21 16.17 -0.19
C GLU A 102 -3.91 15.42 0.95
N LEU A 103 -4.32 14.18 0.70
CA LEU A 103 -5.11 13.38 1.62
C LEU A 103 -4.20 12.44 2.42
N CYS A 104 -4.35 12.45 3.74
CA CYS A 104 -3.59 11.62 4.65
C CYS A 104 -4.50 10.64 5.40
N PHE A 105 -4.09 9.38 5.44
CA PHE A 105 -4.58 8.41 6.42
C PHE A 105 -3.90 8.70 7.76
N CYS A 106 -4.68 8.91 8.81
CA CYS A 106 -4.19 9.20 10.15
C CYS A 106 -4.76 8.20 11.15
N SER A 107 -3.92 7.53 11.93
CA SER A 107 -4.34 6.58 12.95
C SER A 107 -3.58 6.80 14.25
N GLU A 108 -4.23 6.49 15.38
CA GLU A 108 -3.62 6.41 16.70
C GLU A 108 -3.71 4.97 17.21
N PRO A 109 -2.73 4.12 16.91
CA PRO A 109 -2.78 2.70 17.25
C PRO A 109 -2.99 2.44 18.75
N ARG A 110 -3.85 1.46 19.06
CA ARG A 110 -4.14 1.00 20.42
C ARG A 110 -4.02 -0.51 20.56
N PHE A 111 -2.94 -1.09 20.03
CA PHE A 111 -2.75 -2.54 19.97
C PHE A 111 -2.72 -3.25 21.33
N MET A 112 -2.37 -2.55 22.40
CA MET A 112 -2.44 -3.10 23.77
C MET A 112 -3.85 -3.09 24.36
N ALA A 113 -4.76 -2.28 23.81
CA ALA A 113 -6.12 -2.12 24.32
C ALA A 113 -7.16 -2.90 23.50
N ALA A 114 -6.88 -3.17 22.22
CA ALA A 114 -7.76 -3.92 21.34
C ALA A 114 -6.95 -4.57 20.19
N PRO A 115 -7.39 -5.73 19.67
CA PRO A 115 -6.81 -6.31 18.48
C PRO A 115 -7.06 -5.43 17.24
N LEU A 116 -6.20 -5.58 16.22
CA LEU A 116 -6.34 -4.87 14.94
C LEU A 116 -7.54 -5.33 14.12
N SER A 117 -7.87 -6.61 14.22
CA SER A 117 -8.89 -7.30 13.42
C SER A 117 -9.96 -7.92 14.32
N GLY A 118 -11.15 -8.18 13.76
CA GLY A 118 -12.24 -8.86 14.48
C GLY A 118 -13.09 -7.93 15.34
N GLY A 119 -13.38 -6.71 14.85
CA GLY A 119 -14.24 -5.73 15.51
C GLY A 119 -13.58 -4.93 16.65
N GLY A 120 -12.28 -5.15 16.90
CA GLY A 120 -11.51 -4.36 17.84
C GLY A 120 -11.13 -2.98 17.28
N LEU A 121 -11.17 -1.95 18.12
CA LEU A 121 -10.76 -0.57 17.80
C LEU A 121 -9.22 -0.39 17.75
N GLY A 122 -8.46 -1.46 17.46
CA GLY A 122 -6.99 -1.47 17.58
C GLY A 122 -6.28 -0.48 16.63
N LEU A 123 -6.92 -0.15 15.51
CA LEU A 123 -6.45 0.83 14.52
C LEU A 123 -7.60 1.73 14.06
N GLN A 124 -8.09 2.58 14.95
CA GLN A 124 -8.99 3.65 14.56
C GLN A 124 -8.26 4.65 13.67
N TYR A 125 -8.86 4.95 12.51
CA TYR A 125 -8.29 5.88 11.56
C TYR A 125 -9.26 7.00 11.20
N SER A 126 -8.70 8.08 10.67
CA SER A 126 -9.41 9.24 10.16
C SER A 126 -8.67 9.77 8.93
N TRP A 127 -9.41 10.43 8.05
CA TRP A 127 -8.89 11.06 6.85
C TRP A 127 -8.74 12.56 7.08
N ARG A 128 -7.57 13.10 6.75
CA ARG A 128 -7.26 14.52 6.99
C ARG A 128 -6.51 15.09 5.80
N GLU A 129 -6.78 16.36 5.48
CA GLU A 129 -5.92 17.12 4.57
C GLU A 129 -4.53 17.30 5.19
N ALA A 130 -3.47 17.16 4.41
CA ALA A 130 -2.08 17.23 4.86
C ALA A 130 -1.79 18.53 5.62
N GLY A 131 -2.28 19.68 5.12
CA GLY A 131 -2.14 20.97 5.81
C GLY A 131 -2.85 21.07 7.16
N ARG A 132 -3.73 20.12 7.48
CA ARG A 132 -4.50 20.05 8.73
C ARG A 132 -4.07 18.90 9.64
N VAL A 133 -3.08 18.09 9.24
CA VAL A 133 -2.54 17.04 10.09
C VAL A 133 -1.77 17.69 11.24
N ARG A 134 -2.36 17.65 12.44
CA ARG A 134 -1.67 17.99 13.68
C ARG A 134 -1.49 16.72 14.50
N VAL A 135 -0.23 16.42 14.81
CA VAL A 135 0.13 15.40 15.79
C VAL A 135 0.29 16.12 17.11
N ASP A 136 -0.82 16.28 17.83
CA ASP A 136 -0.84 16.86 19.17
C ASP A 136 -1.25 15.76 20.15
N GLY A 137 -0.39 15.44 21.12
CA GLY A 137 -0.67 14.42 22.12
C GLY A 137 0.54 13.63 22.61
N VAL A 138 0.30 12.80 23.63
CA VAL A 138 1.29 11.96 24.33
C VAL A 138 1.40 10.55 23.71
N ARG A 139 0.75 10.30 22.56
CA ARG A 139 0.62 8.97 21.94
C ARG A 139 1.30 8.88 20.58
N ARG A 140 1.54 7.64 20.15
CA ARG A 140 2.08 7.33 18.82
C ARG A 140 0.99 7.55 17.77
N ALA A 141 1.34 8.21 16.68
CA ALA A 141 0.48 8.43 15.52
C ALA A 141 1.11 7.80 14.28
N LEU A 142 0.27 7.28 13.40
CA LEU A 142 0.62 6.85 12.05
C LEU A 142 0.00 7.82 11.06
N VAL A 143 0.81 8.34 10.15
CA VAL A 143 0.36 9.23 9.09
C VAL A 143 0.92 8.69 7.78
N ILE A 144 0.03 8.37 6.84
CA ILE A 144 0.39 7.98 5.47
C ILE A 144 -0.20 9.03 4.54
N ASN A 145 0.65 9.73 3.81
CA ASN A 145 0.20 10.66 2.76
C ASN A 145 -0.23 9.85 1.53
N LEU A 146 -1.54 9.63 1.41
CA LEU A 146 -2.13 8.79 0.38
C LEU A 146 -1.97 9.42 -1.02
N THR A 147 -2.11 10.74 -1.11
CA THR A 147 -1.91 11.45 -2.38
C THR A 147 -0.48 11.32 -2.87
N ALA A 148 0.52 11.46 -1.99
CA ALA A 148 1.92 11.26 -2.35
C ALA A 148 2.18 9.81 -2.79
N MET A 149 1.63 8.82 -2.08
CA MET A 149 1.74 7.40 -2.45
C MET A 149 1.16 7.14 -3.85
N VAL A 150 -0.06 7.60 -4.13
CA VAL A 150 -0.71 7.43 -5.44
C VAL A 150 0.13 8.07 -6.55
N ARG A 151 0.60 9.31 -6.34
CA ARG A 151 1.45 10.02 -7.29
C ARG A 151 2.74 9.27 -7.57
N GLN A 152 3.39 8.74 -6.55
CA GLN A 152 4.64 7.99 -6.70
C GLN A 152 4.43 6.69 -7.48
N ILE A 153 3.35 5.95 -7.19
CA ILE A 153 2.97 4.75 -7.93
C ILE A 153 2.70 5.08 -9.41
N ASP A 154 1.97 6.16 -9.68
CA ASP A 154 1.67 6.58 -11.06
C ASP A 154 2.93 6.95 -11.85
N ILE A 155 3.88 7.69 -11.24
CA ILE A 155 5.16 8.05 -11.87
C ILE A 155 5.98 6.79 -12.18
N LEU A 156 6.17 5.91 -11.19
CA LEU A 156 6.97 4.69 -11.34
C LEU A 156 6.38 3.73 -12.37
N ARG A 157 5.06 3.72 -12.50
CA ARG A 157 4.37 2.92 -13.50
C ARG A 157 4.62 3.41 -14.92
N VAL A 158 4.55 4.72 -15.15
CA VAL A 158 4.87 5.30 -16.48
C VAL A 158 6.31 4.95 -16.88
N GLN A 159 7.25 4.97 -15.93
CA GLN A 159 8.64 4.56 -16.17
C GLN A 159 8.76 3.07 -16.51
N ALA A 160 8.07 2.19 -15.77
CA ALA A 160 8.05 0.75 -16.03
C ALA A 160 7.46 0.40 -17.41
N ASP A 161 6.41 1.12 -17.84
CA ASP A 161 5.81 0.93 -19.16
C ASP A 161 6.71 1.46 -20.29
N SER A 162 7.40 2.59 -20.08
CA SER A 162 8.35 3.16 -21.05
C SER A 162 9.56 2.24 -21.30
N THR A 163 10.06 1.58 -20.25
CA THR A 163 11.23 0.69 -20.35
C THR A 163 10.93 -0.59 -21.14
N ARG A 164 9.67 -1.08 -21.12
CA ARG A 164 9.26 -2.25 -21.92
C ARG A 164 9.18 -1.95 -23.42
N SER A 165 8.83 -0.73 -23.80
CA SER A 165 8.75 -0.34 -25.22
C SER A 165 10.11 -0.37 -25.91
N ASP A 166 11.19 -0.13 -25.17
CA ASP A 166 12.56 -0.13 -25.72
C ASP A 166 13.15 -1.54 -25.85
N ASP A 167 12.76 -2.47 -24.97
CA ASP A 167 13.21 -3.88 -25.03
C ASP A 167 12.44 -4.71 -26.06
N ASP A 168 11.17 -4.41 -26.34
CA ASP A 168 10.38 -5.08 -27.40
C ASP A 168 10.73 -4.57 -28.82
N ALA A 169 11.56 -3.51 -28.92
CA ALA A 169 12.04 -2.92 -30.18
C ALA A 169 13.47 -3.38 -30.59
N ARG A 170 14.06 -4.32 -29.85
CA ARG A 170 15.37 -4.94 -30.12
C ARG A 170 15.23 -6.43 -30.45
#